data_AF-A0A853JT65-F1
#
_entry.id   AF-A0A853JT65-F1
#
_cell.length_a   1.000
_cell.length_b   1.000
_cell.length_c   1.000
_cell.angle_alpha   90.00
_cell.angle_beta   90.00
_cell.angle_gamma   90.00
#
_symmetry.space_group_name_H-M   'P 1'
#
loop_
_entity.id
_entity.type
_entity.pdbx_description
1 polymer ?
#
loop_
_entity_poly.entity_id
_entity_poly.type
_entity_poly.pdbx_seq_one_letter_code
_entity_poly.pdbx_strand_id
1 'polypeptide(L)'
;MKKYVVTVCETRQREIEVEAESAELAREAIKERWCQRGHLRLDEMDFDHVTIEAEPSPKQHEKITYLYVPVGKPPEVRTIVNDPENIRGLLKAHPIARLFEEDVALMSQGNGAPLNRALYGEKHDLNSIIQGNFFIVNAPWYQRKYESLTPE
;
A
#
# COMPACT_ATOMS: atom_id res chain seq x y z
N MET A 1 5.78 -6.38 -11.88
CA MET A 1 5.29 -7.78 -11.74
C MET A 1 3.93 -7.75 -11.05
N LYS A 2 2.96 -8.56 -11.50
CA LYS A 2 1.60 -8.57 -10.94
C LYS A 2 1.47 -9.77 -9.98
N LYS A 3 0.78 -9.58 -8.86
CA LYS A 3 0.47 -10.65 -7.91
C LYS A 3 -0.87 -11.27 -8.28
N TYR A 4 -0.85 -12.55 -8.63
CA TYR A 4 -2.04 -13.33 -8.90
C TYR A 4 -2.28 -14.25 -7.71
N VAL A 5 -3.53 -14.31 -7.26
CA VAL A 5 -3.96 -15.38 -6.37
C VAL A 5 -4.34 -16.54 -7.27
N VAL A 6 -3.64 -17.66 -7.09
CA VAL A 6 -3.96 -18.90 -7.78
C VAL A 6 -4.66 -19.79 -6.76
N THR A 7 -5.95 -20.01 -6.98
CA THR A 7 -6.72 -20.97 -6.20
C THR A 7 -6.53 -22.35 -6.83
N VAL A 8 -6.06 -23.31 -6.02
CA VAL A 8 -5.95 -24.71 -6.44
C VAL A 8 -7.02 -25.51 -5.70
N CYS A 9 -7.91 -26.14 -6.45
CA CYS A 9 -8.95 -27.04 -5.97
C CYS A 9 -8.65 -28.46 -6.45
N GLU A 10 -8.20 -29.33 -5.56
CA GLU A 10 -8.12 -30.78 -5.84
C GLU A 10 -9.15 -31.52 -4.96
N THR A 11 -8.90 -31.59 -3.66
CA THR A 11 -9.82 -32.10 -2.62
C THR A 11 -10.03 -31.11 -1.47
N ARG A 12 -9.18 -30.08 -1.38
CA ARG A 12 -9.27 -28.93 -0.47
C ARG A 12 -8.88 -27.67 -1.25
N GLN A 13 -9.53 -26.55 -0.93
CA GLN A 13 -9.20 -25.25 -1.52
C GLN A 13 -7.94 -24.69 -0.87
N ARG A 14 -6.97 -24.26 -1.68
CA ARG A 14 -5.78 -23.58 -1.20
C ARG A 14 -5.45 -22.39 -2.09
N GLU A 15 -5.38 -21.22 -1.48
CA GLU A 15 -4.97 -19.97 -2.12
C GLU A 15 -3.45 -19.83 -2.06
N ILE A 16 -2.82 -19.59 -3.21
CA ILE A 16 -1.38 -19.40 -3.32
C ILE A 16 -1.13 -18.07 -4.04
N GLU A 17 -0.46 -17.14 -3.38
CA GLU A 17 -0.01 -15.90 -4.01
C GLU A 17 1.25 -16.16 -4.86
N VAL A 18 1.20 -15.76 -6.13
CA VAL A 18 2.31 -15.92 -7.08
C VAL A 18 2.56 -14.60 -7.80
N GLU A 19 3.83 -14.23 -7.93
CA GLU A 19 4.26 -13.09 -8.74
C GLU A 19 4.53 -13.58 -10.17
N ALA A 20 3.76 -13.08 -11.14
CA ALA A 20 3.93 -13.39 -12.55
C ALA A 20 3.63 -12.17 -13.43
N GLU A 21 3.96 -12.25 -14.71
CA GLU A 21 3.65 -11.19 -15.67
C GLU A 21 2.23 -11.34 -16.24
N SER A 22 1.74 -12.59 -16.37
CA SER A 22 0.41 -12.93 -16.84
C SER A 22 -0.22 -14.05 -16.01
N ALA A 23 -1.55 -14.16 -16.08
CA ALA A 23 -2.32 -15.25 -15.47
C ALA A 23 -1.89 -16.64 -15.98
N GLU A 24 -1.50 -16.74 -17.25
CA GLU A 24 -1.00 -17.98 -17.88
C GLU A 24 0.36 -18.39 -17.30
N LEU A 25 1.28 -17.45 -17.14
CA LEU A 25 2.59 -17.72 -16.53
C LEU A 25 2.47 -18.04 -15.03
N ALA A 26 1.52 -17.43 -14.32
CA ALA A 26 1.23 -17.80 -12.93
C ALA A 26 0.74 -19.25 -12.81
N ARG A 27 -0.12 -19.69 -13.74
CA ARG A 27 -0.61 -21.07 -13.85
C ARG A 27 0.53 -22.06 -14.10
N GLU A 28 1.38 -21.78 -15.08
CA GLU A 28 2.52 -22.63 -15.41
C GLU A 28 3.53 -22.72 -14.26
N ALA A 29 3.83 -21.61 -13.59
CA ALA A 29 4.72 -21.59 -12.44
C ALA A 29 4.18 -22.43 -11.26
N ILE A 30 2.86 -22.41 -11.03
CA ILE A 30 2.23 -23.30 -10.05
C ILE A 30 2.31 -24.75 -10.51
N LYS A 31 1.98 -25.04 -11.77
CA LYS A 31 2.05 -26.41 -12.34
C LYS A 31 3.45 -27.01 -12.16
N GLU A 32 4.49 -26.27 -12.54
CA GLU A 32 5.87 -26.72 -12.41
C GLU A 32 6.26 -26.93 -10.93
N ARG A 33 5.96 -25.96 -10.07
CA ARG A 33 6.25 -26.04 -8.62
C ARG A 33 5.53 -27.21 -7.94
N TRP A 34 4.34 -27.55 -8.40
CA TRP A 34 3.56 -28.66 -7.88
C TRP A 34 4.12 -30.01 -8.33
N CYS A 35 4.43 -30.16 -9.63
CA CYS A 35 5.08 -31.37 -10.16
C CYS A 35 6.44 -31.66 -9.50
N GLN A 36 7.21 -30.63 -9.15
CA GLN A 36 8.50 -30.80 -8.47
C GLN A 36 8.40 -31.28 -7.02
N ARG A 37 7.25 -31.10 -6.35
CA ARG A 37 7.04 -31.51 -4.94
C ARG A 37 6.80 -33.01 -4.74
N GLY A 38 6.88 -33.81 -5.81
CA GLY A 38 6.83 -35.28 -5.73
C GLY A 38 5.44 -35.85 -5.45
N HIS A 39 4.40 -35.02 -5.41
CA HIS A 39 3.02 -35.48 -5.34
C HIS A 39 2.43 -35.51 -6.75
N LEU A 40 2.34 -36.73 -7.28
CA LEU A 40 1.54 -37.12 -8.45
C LEU A 40 2.07 -36.66 -9.84
N ARG A 41 2.29 -37.63 -10.74
CA ARG A 41 2.25 -37.41 -12.19
C ARG A 41 0.78 -37.18 -12.54
N LEU A 42 0.35 -35.93 -12.52
CA LEU A 42 -0.99 -35.54 -12.99
C LEU A 42 -0.93 -35.45 -14.52
N ASP A 43 -1.65 -36.33 -15.19
CA ASP A 43 -1.86 -36.22 -16.64
C ASP A 43 -2.85 -35.06 -16.90
N GLU A 44 -2.91 -34.53 -18.12
CA GLU A 44 -3.83 -33.41 -18.48
C GLU A 44 -5.30 -33.66 -18.09
N MET A 45 -5.69 -34.93 -17.95
CA MET A 45 -7.04 -35.35 -17.56
C MET A 45 -7.31 -35.29 -16.05
N ASP A 46 -6.28 -35.24 -15.20
CA ASP A 46 -6.46 -35.05 -13.75
C ASP A 46 -6.73 -33.57 -13.39
N PHE A 47 -6.59 -32.67 -14.36
CA PHE A 47 -6.86 -31.24 -14.22
C PHE A 47 -8.34 -30.87 -14.45
N ASP A 48 -9.22 -31.82 -14.79
CA ASP A 48 -10.65 -31.56 -15.03
C ASP A 48 -11.40 -31.00 -13.79
N HIS A 49 -10.80 -31.06 -12.61
CA HIS A 49 -11.35 -30.47 -11.37
C HIS A 49 -10.49 -29.35 -10.79
N VAL A 50 -9.36 -29.01 -11.41
CA VAL A 50 -8.46 -27.95 -10.95
C VAL A 50 -8.83 -26.63 -11.65
N THR A 51 -9.82 -25.93 -11.08
CA THR A 51 -10.15 -24.58 -11.52
C THR A 51 -9.07 -23.62 -11.05
N ILE A 52 -8.07 -23.34 -11.88
CA ILE A 52 -7.09 -22.30 -11.59
C ILE A 52 -7.69 -20.95 -11.97
N GLU A 53 -8.38 -20.29 -11.06
CA GLU A 53 -8.77 -18.91 -11.24
C GLU A 53 -7.58 -18.04 -10.85
N ALA A 54 -6.96 -17.42 -11.85
CA ALA A 54 -5.89 -16.46 -11.68
C ALA A 54 -6.50 -15.07 -11.68
N GLU A 55 -7.09 -14.69 -10.55
CA GLU A 55 -7.60 -13.34 -10.36
C GLU A 55 -6.46 -12.41 -9.92
N PRO A 56 -6.40 -11.17 -10.45
CA PRO A 56 -5.51 -10.16 -9.87
C PRO A 56 -5.92 -9.97 -8.40
N SER A 57 -4.95 -10.00 -7.47
CA SER A 57 -5.31 -10.03 -6.06
C SER A 57 -6.16 -8.81 -5.70
N PRO A 58 -7.32 -8.98 -5.02
CA PRO A 58 -8.19 -7.85 -4.66
C PRO A 58 -7.51 -6.82 -3.74
N LYS A 59 -6.39 -7.19 -3.11
CA LYS A 59 -5.55 -6.31 -2.30
C LYS A 59 -4.66 -5.34 -3.11
N GLN A 60 -4.58 -5.47 -4.44
CA GLN A 60 -3.73 -4.60 -5.26
C GLN A 60 -4.23 -3.16 -5.45
N HIS A 61 -5.44 -2.82 -5.00
CA HIS A 61 -6.09 -1.55 -5.37
C HIS A 61 -6.68 -0.77 -4.20
N GLU A 62 -6.40 -1.14 -2.95
CA GLU A 62 -6.81 -0.28 -1.84
C GLU A 62 -6.06 1.06 -1.99
N LYS A 63 -6.82 2.16 -2.09
CA LYS A 63 -6.28 3.50 -2.27
C LYS A 63 -6.41 4.25 -0.96
N ILE A 64 -5.36 4.93 -0.55
CA ILE A 64 -5.41 5.84 0.59
C ILE A 64 -5.53 7.28 0.11
N THR A 65 -6.33 8.05 0.85
CA THR A 65 -6.47 9.49 0.66
C THR A 65 -5.72 10.24 1.75
N TYR A 66 -5.03 11.31 1.36
CA TYR A 66 -4.26 12.15 2.27
C TYR A 66 -4.41 13.61 1.88
N LEU A 67 -4.26 14.51 2.86
CA LEU A 67 -4.31 15.94 2.62
C LEU A 67 -2.92 16.44 2.25
N TYR A 68 -2.73 16.92 1.03
CA TYR A 68 -1.48 17.51 0.57
C TYR A 68 -1.54 19.02 0.68
N VAL A 69 -0.47 19.64 1.20
CA VAL A 69 -0.42 21.09 1.43
C VAL A 69 0.85 21.65 0.79
N PRO A 70 0.74 22.18 -0.44
CA PRO A 70 1.88 22.81 -1.09
C PRO A 70 2.20 24.17 -0.47
N VAL A 71 3.47 24.58 -0.56
CA VAL A 71 3.93 25.91 -0.14
C VAL A 71 3.15 26.99 -0.87
N GLY A 72 2.59 27.95 -0.12
CA GLY A 72 1.90 29.12 -0.68
C GLY A 72 0.58 28.81 -1.41
N LYS A 73 0.09 27.57 -1.38
CA LYS A 73 -1.13 27.13 -2.06
C LYS A 73 -2.17 26.60 -1.07
N PRO A 74 -3.46 26.55 -1.45
CA PRO A 74 -4.48 25.88 -0.65
C PRO A 74 -4.20 24.36 -0.56
N PRO A 75 -4.67 23.72 0.51
CA PRO A 75 -4.57 22.26 0.66
C PRO A 75 -5.47 21.55 -0.36
N GLU A 76 -5.05 20.36 -0.77
CA GLU A 76 -5.78 19.52 -1.73
C GLU A 76 -5.77 18.06 -1.28
N VAL A 77 -6.88 17.35 -1.51
CA VAL A 77 -6.94 15.91 -1.24
C VAL A 77 -6.27 15.17 -2.40
N ARG A 78 -5.34 14.29 -2.07
CA ARG A 78 -4.67 13.42 -3.03
C ARG A 78 -4.91 11.95 -2.67
N THR A 79 -4.73 11.09 -3.67
CA THR A 79 -4.92 9.65 -3.53
C THR A 79 -3.67 8.94 -4.02
N ILE A 80 -3.26 7.90 -3.32
CA ILE A 80 -2.17 7.01 -3.73
C ILE A 80 -2.59 5.56 -3.53
N VAL A 81 -2.05 4.66 -4.35
CA VAL A 81 -2.25 3.22 -4.17
C VAL A 81 -1.54 2.80 -2.89
N ASN A 82 -2.21 1.98 -2.07
CA ASN A 82 -1.70 1.49 -0.79
C ASN A 82 -0.75 0.30 -1.01
N ASP A 83 0.31 0.53 -1.77
CA ASP A 83 1.40 -0.42 -1.94
C ASP A 83 2.68 0.06 -1.23
N PRO A 84 3.52 -0.87 -0.76
CA PRO A 84 4.72 -0.51 -0.01
C PRO A 84 5.69 0.40 -0.76
N GLU A 85 5.77 0.32 -2.10
CA GLU A 85 6.72 1.12 -2.88
C GLU A 85 6.26 2.58 -2.98
N ASN A 86 5.00 2.80 -3.29
CA ASN A 86 4.39 4.12 -3.36
C ASN A 86 4.41 4.83 -2.00
N ILE A 87 4.06 4.12 -0.92
CA ILE A 87 4.15 4.67 0.44
C ILE A 87 5.60 5.03 0.79
N ARG A 88 6.57 4.14 0.53
CA ARG A 88 7.99 4.44 0.76
C ARG A 88 8.47 5.64 -0.06
N GLY A 89 8.03 5.75 -1.31
CA GLY A 89 8.34 6.89 -2.17
C GLY A 89 7.81 8.20 -1.58
N LEU A 90 6.56 8.18 -1.12
CA LEU A 90 5.92 9.33 -0.48
C LEU A 90 6.63 9.77 0.80
N LEU A 91 7.02 8.81 1.65
CA LEU A 91 7.77 9.05 2.90
C LEU A 91 9.21 9.53 2.65
N LYS A 92 9.88 9.02 1.61
CA LYS A 92 11.21 9.51 1.22
C LYS A 92 11.19 10.97 0.76
N ALA A 93 10.13 11.38 0.06
CA ALA A 93 9.95 12.77 -0.35
C ALA A 93 9.61 13.70 0.82
N HIS A 94 9.11 13.17 1.93
CA HIS A 94 8.71 13.92 3.12
C HIS A 94 9.24 13.23 4.39
N PRO A 95 10.56 13.30 4.65
CA PRO A 95 11.22 12.47 5.66
C PRO A 95 10.96 12.92 7.10
N ILE A 96 10.49 14.14 7.33
CA ILE A 96 10.27 14.68 8.68
C ILE A 96 8.84 14.39 9.11
N ALA A 97 8.71 13.48 10.08
CA ALA A 97 7.43 13.08 10.67
C ALA A 97 7.13 13.83 11.98
N ARG A 98 5.86 14.24 12.15
CA ARG A 98 5.29 14.67 13.42
C ARG A 98 4.01 13.88 13.67
N LEU A 99 3.94 13.19 14.80
CA LEU A 99 2.80 12.39 15.22
C LEU A 99 1.90 13.21 16.13
N PHE A 100 0.59 13.02 16.00
CA PHE A 100 -0.45 13.58 16.84
C PHE A 100 -1.15 12.45 17.62
N GLU A 101 -1.88 12.80 18.68
CA GLU A 101 -2.47 11.82 19.61
C GLU A 101 -3.54 10.92 18.96
N GLU A 102 -4.23 11.41 17.92
CA GLU A 102 -5.34 10.74 17.24
C GLU A 102 -4.90 9.84 16.07
N ASP A 103 -3.76 9.18 16.18
CA ASP A 103 -3.17 8.38 15.09
C ASP A 103 -2.90 9.18 13.80
N VAL A 104 -2.87 10.51 13.86
CA VAL A 104 -2.59 11.36 12.69
C VAL A 104 -1.10 11.66 12.59
N ALA A 105 -0.55 11.59 11.37
CA ALA A 105 0.82 11.98 11.07
C ALA A 105 0.88 13.14 10.07
N LEU A 106 1.74 14.12 10.36
CA LEU A 106 2.17 15.14 9.42
C LEU A 106 3.59 14.83 8.93
N MET A 107 3.75 14.74 7.62
CA MET A 107 5.01 14.42 6.96
C MET A 107 5.45 15.60 6.10
N SER A 108 6.65 16.14 6.30
CA SER A 108 7.15 17.32 5.59
C SER A 108 8.54 17.11 4.97
N GLN A 109 8.89 17.95 3.99
CA GLN A 109 10.21 17.93 3.34
C GLN A 109 11.34 18.27 4.32
N GLY A 110 11.10 19.17 5.26
CA GLY A 110 12.05 19.50 6.32
C GLY A 110 13.04 20.61 5.97
N ASN A 111 14.20 20.59 6.63
CA ASN A 111 15.14 21.70 6.67
C ASN A 111 15.67 22.08 5.28
N GLY A 112 15.72 23.39 5.02
CA GLY A 112 16.20 23.95 3.75
C GLY A 112 15.12 24.13 2.68
N ALA A 113 13.90 23.68 2.95
CA ALA A 113 12.74 23.97 2.11
C ALA A 113 12.07 25.31 2.51
N PRO A 114 11.32 25.96 1.62
CA PRO A 114 10.62 27.21 1.93
C PRO A 114 9.65 27.08 3.10
N LEU A 115 9.49 28.14 3.90
CA LEU A 115 8.51 28.16 5.00
C LEU A 115 7.08 28.00 4.45
N ASN A 116 6.28 27.18 5.12
CA ASN A 116 4.90 26.88 4.74
C ASN A 116 3.89 27.37 5.78
N ARG A 117 3.34 26.49 6.63
CA ARG A 117 2.34 26.84 7.65
C ARG A 117 2.98 26.89 9.05
N ALA A 118 2.53 27.85 9.85
CA ALA A 118 2.82 27.89 11.28
C ALA A 118 1.93 26.88 12.00
N LEU A 119 2.50 26.20 12.99
CA LEU A 119 1.82 25.35 13.95
C LEU A 119 1.74 26.11 15.26
N TYR A 120 0.51 26.29 15.73
CA TYR A 120 0.21 26.98 16.98
C TYR A 120 -0.14 25.97 18.06
N GLY A 121 0.29 26.25 19.29
CA GLY A 121 -0.13 25.50 20.46
C GLY A 121 -1.56 25.87 20.88
N GLU A 122 -2.05 25.19 21.92
CA GLU A 122 -3.39 25.42 22.50
C GLU A 122 -3.59 26.86 22.98
N LYS A 123 -2.50 27.56 23.35
CA LYS A 123 -2.54 28.95 23.81
C LYS A 123 -2.34 29.95 22.68
N HIS A 124 -2.45 29.51 21.42
CA HIS A 124 -2.17 30.29 20.21
C HIS A 124 -0.74 30.83 20.12
N ASP A 125 0.18 30.25 20.88
CA ASP A 125 1.61 30.53 20.79
C ASP A 125 2.21 29.83 19.58
N LEU A 126 3.15 30.50 18.90
CA LEU A 126 3.87 29.91 17.78
C LEU A 126 4.78 28.79 18.29
N ASN A 127 4.41 27.56 18.01
CA ASN A 127 5.18 26.38 18.42
C ASN A 127 6.27 26.07 17.39
N SER A 128 5.93 26.04 16.09
CA SER A 128 6.91 25.75 15.03
C SER A 128 6.40 26.17 13.65
N ILE A 129 7.28 26.16 12.64
CA ILE A 129 6.90 26.43 11.24
C ILE A 129 7.28 25.21 10.40
N ILE A 130 6.33 24.71 9.61
CA ILE A 130 6.54 23.60 8.69
C ILE A 130 7.36 24.10 7.50
N GLN A 131 8.39 23.35 7.13
CA GLN A 131 9.24 23.65 5.97
C GLN A 131 8.90 22.72 4.79
N GLY A 132 8.66 23.34 3.64
CA GLY A 132 8.36 22.69 2.38
C GLY A 132 6.90 22.25 2.26
N ASN A 133 6.64 21.49 1.20
CA ASN A 133 5.37 20.80 1.04
C ASN A 133 5.24 19.76 2.16
N PHE A 134 4.01 19.52 2.59
CA PHE A 134 3.73 18.49 3.57
C PHE A 134 2.43 17.78 3.25
N PHE A 135 2.21 16.64 3.89
CA PHE A 135 0.93 15.97 3.86
C PHE A 135 0.52 15.49 5.24
N ILE A 136 -0.79 15.28 5.39
CA ILE A 136 -1.42 14.73 6.58
C ILE A 136 -2.10 13.43 6.19
N VAL A 137 -1.90 12.38 6.98
CA VAL A 137 -2.45 11.04 6.74
C VAL A 137 -2.80 10.37 8.07
N ASN A 138 -3.76 9.45 8.04
CA ASN A 138 -4.01 8.56 9.17
C ASN A 138 -2.90 7.49 9.23
N ALA A 139 -2.25 7.37 10.37
CA ALA A 139 -1.05 6.58 10.63
C ALA A 139 -1.16 5.88 12.00
N PRO A 140 -2.07 4.89 12.14
CA PRO A 140 -2.24 4.13 13.37
C PRO A 140 -0.94 3.45 13.77
N TRP A 141 -0.31 3.95 14.84
CA TRP A 141 1.05 3.56 15.23
C TRP A 141 1.16 2.08 15.61
N TYR A 142 0.05 1.47 16.04
CA TYR A 142 -0.05 0.06 16.39
C TYR A 142 -0.12 -0.88 15.17
N GLN A 143 -0.56 -0.40 14.00
CA GLN A 143 -0.75 -1.24 12.81
C GLN A 143 0.43 -1.19 11.83
N ARG A 144 1.34 -0.22 11.96
CA ARG A 144 2.41 0.06 10.98
C ARG A 144 1.87 0.22 9.54
N LYS A 145 0.66 0.79 9.43
CA LYS A 145 -0.05 1.02 8.18
C LYS A 145 -0.42 2.50 8.08
N TYR A 146 -0.70 2.93 6.86
CA TYR A 146 -1.30 4.23 6.57
C TYR A 146 -2.70 4.01 6.02
N GLU A 147 -3.62 4.85 6.44
CA GLU A 147 -5.04 4.76 6.11
C GLU A 147 -5.53 6.10 5.56
N SER A 148 -6.70 6.08 4.93
CA SER A 148 -7.36 7.30 4.50
C SER A 148 -7.73 8.18 5.70
N LEU A 149 -7.66 9.50 5.52
CA LEU A 149 -8.32 10.42 6.45
C LEU A 149 -9.83 10.16 6.40
N THR A 150 -10.43 9.79 7.53
CA THR A 150 -11.89 9.65 7.64
C THR A 150 -12.52 11.04 7.79
N PRO A 151 -13.57 11.37 7.02
CA PRO A 151 -14.40 12.51 7.37
C PRO A 151 -15.11 12.21 8.70
N GLU A 152 -15.10 13.17 9.62
CA GLU A 152 -15.95 13.17 10.82
C GLU A 152 -17.40 13.50 10.47
#